data_AF-W4QQW5-F1
#
_entry.id   AF-W4QQW5-F1
#
_cell.length_a   1.000
_cell.length_b   1.000
_cell.length_c   1.000
_cell.angle_alpha   90.00
_cell.angle_beta   90.00
_cell.angle_gamma   90.00
#
_symmetry.space_group_name_H-M   'P 1'
#
loop_
_entity.id
_entity.type
_entity.pdbx_description
1 polymer ?
#
loop_
_entity_poly.entity_id
_entity_poly.type
_entity_poly.pdbx_seq_one_letter_code
_entity_poly.pdbx_strand_id
1 'polypeptide(L)'
;MERAVFGASGFFSQEAFITGFRGIDHVQVRQVKRTNIEIVEILFDPWKVSYQQLVDLFFDLHDPTTTEGQSLIFFSNLRQLTVAKQKKVNLRLQVGNVMTDIIPVGQLSS
;
A
#
# COMPACT_ATOMS: atom_id res chain seq x y z
N MET A 1 -16.27 -3.60 7.53
CA MET A 1 -15.24 -3.76 6.48
C MET A 1 -14.70 -2.40 6.08
N GLU A 2 -13.41 -2.33 5.80
CA GLU A 2 -12.72 -1.16 5.26
C GLU A 2 -11.88 -1.56 4.05
N ARG A 3 -11.52 -0.58 3.22
CA ARG A 3 -10.72 -0.78 2.01
C ARG A 3 -9.33 -0.16 2.15
N ALA A 4 -8.28 -0.90 1.80
CA ALA A 4 -6.93 -0.40 1.59
C ALA A 4 -6.55 -0.57 0.12
N VAL A 5 -5.79 0.37 -0.43
CA VAL A 5 -5.35 0.32 -1.84
C VAL A 5 -3.87 0.72 -1.91
N PHE A 6 -3.07 -0.16 -2.48
CA PHE A 6 -1.62 0.01 -2.62
C PHE A 6 -1.21 -0.20 -4.08
N GLY A 7 -0.08 0.38 -4.48
CA GLY A 7 0.50 0.19 -5.79
C GLY A 7 2.02 0.10 -5.71
N ALA A 8 2.61 -0.82 -6.45
CA ALA A 8 4.06 -0.87 -6.63
C ALA A 8 4.40 -1.38 -8.03
N SER A 9 5.49 -0.89 -8.61
CA SER A 9 6.12 -1.50 -9.79
C SER A 9 7.17 -2.52 -9.36
N GLY A 10 7.26 -3.65 -10.04
CA GLY A 10 8.18 -4.74 -9.71
C GLY A 10 7.50 -5.94 -9.06
N PHE A 11 8.28 -6.85 -8.47
CA PHE A 11 7.77 -8.05 -7.81
C PHE A 11 7.25 -7.70 -6.42
N PHE A 12 5.95 -7.47 -6.30
CA PHE A 12 5.23 -7.28 -5.03
C PHE A 12 4.32 -8.49 -4.81
N SER A 13 4.57 -9.29 -3.78
CA SER A 13 3.78 -10.51 -3.57
C SER A 13 2.39 -10.17 -3.02
N GLN A 14 1.37 -10.07 -3.89
CA GLN A 14 -0.03 -9.94 -3.47
C GLN A 14 -0.48 -11.08 -2.55
N GLU A 15 0.11 -12.28 -2.71
CA GLU A 15 -0.14 -13.47 -1.89
C GLU A 15 0.16 -13.23 -0.41
N ALA A 16 1.10 -12.32 -0.09
CA ALA A 16 1.40 -11.96 1.28
C ALA A 16 0.22 -11.28 1.98
N PHE A 17 -0.62 -10.53 1.25
CA PHE A 17 -1.86 -9.99 1.83
C PHE A 17 -2.90 -11.09 2.02
N ILE A 18 -3.01 -12.03 1.09
CA ILE A 18 -3.99 -13.11 1.18
C ILE A 18 -3.70 -14.02 2.38
N THR A 19 -2.42 -14.32 2.60
CA THR A 19 -1.99 -15.32 3.60
C THR A 19 -1.52 -14.72 4.92
N GLY A 20 -1.07 -13.46 4.92
CA GLY A 20 -0.39 -12.84 6.07
C GLY A 20 -1.31 -12.41 7.20
N PHE A 21 -2.60 -12.19 6.95
CA PHE A 21 -3.53 -11.71 7.98
C PHE A 21 -4.87 -12.46 7.99
N ARG A 22 -5.30 -12.84 9.19
CA ARG A 22 -6.70 -13.17 9.44
C ARG A 22 -7.54 -11.89 9.41
N GLY A 23 -8.69 -11.92 8.74
CA GLY A 23 -9.57 -10.76 8.64
C GLY A 23 -9.48 -9.99 7.32
N ILE A 24 -8.66 -10.45 6.38
CA ILE A 24 -8.79 -10.08 4.98
C ILE A 24 -9.88 -10.94 4.36
N ASP A 25 -10.82 -10.29 3.68
CA ASP A 25 -11.99 -10.92 3.07
C ASP A 25 -11.82 -11.05 1.56
N HIS A 26 -11.29 -10.01 0.94
CA HIS A 26 -11.04 -9.99 -0.50
C HIS A 26 -9.77 -9.22 -0.84
N VAL A 27 -9.03 -9.75 -1.82
CA VAL A 27 -7.88 -9.08 -2.44
C VAL A 27 -8.10 -9.08 -3.94
N GLN A 28 -8.07 -7.90 -4.56
CA GLN A 28 -8.19 -7.73 -6.00
C GLN A 28 -6.93 -7.08 -6.54
N VAL A 29 -6.37 -7.63 -7.62
CA VAL A 29 -5.19 -7.07 -8.29
C VAL A 29 -5.60 -6.49 -9.64
N ARG A 30 -5.05 -5.31 -9.96
CA ARG A 30 -5.23 -4.64 -11.25
C ARG A 30 -3.88 -4.17 -11.78
N GLN A 31 -3.52 -4.59 -12.99
CA GLN A 31 -2.32 -4.09 -13.66
C GLN A 31 -2.62 -2.80 -14.44
N VAL A 32 -1.78 -1.78 -14.24
CA VAL A 32 -1.79 -0.54 -15.02
C VAL A 32 -0.80 -0.69 -16.18
N LYS A 33 -1.32 -1.08 -17.36
CA LYS A 33 -0.53 -1.41 -18.55
C LYS A 33 0.45 -0.32 -19.01
N ARG A 34 0.21 0.94 -18.68
CA ARG A 34 1.07 2.08 -19.08
C ARG A 34 2.28 2.28 -18.17
N THR A 35 2.24 1.81 -16.93
CA THR A 35 3.24 2.15 -15.90
C THR A 35 3.93 0.92 -15.29
N ASN A 36 3.54 -0.31 -15.68
CA ASN A 36 3.99 -1.56 -15.05
C ASN A 36 3.79 -1.57 -13.52
N ILE A 37 2.74 -0.91 -13.06
CA ILE A 37 2.35 -0.88 -11.64
C ILE A 37 1.23 -1.89 -11.43
N GLU A 38 1.39 -2.70 -10.40
CA GLU A 38 0.32 -3.54 -9.89
C GLU A 38 -0.36 -2.80 -8.75
N ILE A 39 -1.68 -2.63 -8.87
CA ILE A 39 -2.54 -2.07 -7.83
C ILE A 39 -3.19 -3.24 -7.10
N VAL A 40 -3.12 -3.23 -5.78
CA VAL A 40 -3.79 -4.21 -4.92
C VAL A 40 -4.84 -3.49 -4.07
N GLU A 41 -6.10 -3.89 -4.23
CA GLU A 41 -7.23 -3.45 -3.43
C GLU A 41 -7.59 -4.55 -2.42
N ILE A 42 -7.67 -4.18 -1.14
CA ILE A 42 -7.88 -5.12 -0.03
C ILE A 42 -9.14 -4.70 0.72
N LEU A 43 -10.10 -5.61 0.86
CA LEU A 43 -11.23 -5.48 1.77
C LEU A 43 -10.94 -6.25 3.04
N PHE A 44 -10.96 -5.56 4.18
CA PHE A 44 -10.55 -6.15 5.46
C PHE A 44 -11.48 -5.73 6.62
N ASP A 45 -11.47 -6.54 7.68
CA ASP A 45 -12.14 -6.26 8.94
C ASP A 45 -11.18 -5.53 9.89
N PRO A 46 -11.41 -4.23 10.19
CA PRO A 46 -10.51 -3.43 11.03
C PRO A 46 -10.43 -3.92 12.48
N TRP A 47 -11.36 -4.78 12.92
CA TRP A 47 -11.32 -5.42 14.24
C TRP A 47 -10.35 -6.60 14.30
N LYS A 48 -9.93 -7.14 13.15
CA LYS A 48 -9.03 -8.31 13.05
C LYS A 48 -7.64 -7.94 12.52
N VAL A 49 -7.58 -7.00 11.57
CA VAL A 49 -6.34 -6.46 11.02
C VAL A 49 -6.47 -4.96 10.85
N SER A 50 -5.48 -4.22 11.36
CA SER A 50 -5.48 -2.76 11.26
C SER A 50 -4.91 -2.28 9.93
N TYR A 51 -5.32 -1.09 9.49
CA TYR A 51 -4.71 -0.44 8.33
C TYR A 51 -3.20 -0.21 8.50
N GLN A 52 -2.73 0.04 9.72
CA GLN A 52 -1.30 0.18 10.03
C GLN A 52 -0.53 -1.10 9.68
N GLN A 53 -1.04 -2.28 10.06
CA GLN A 53 -0.41 -3.56 9.73
C GLN A 53 -0.36 -3.81 8.23
N LEU A 54 -1.39 -3.41 7.48
CA LEU A 54 -1.38 -3.52 6.02
C LEU A 54 -0.34 -2.57 5.38
N VAL A 55 -0.21 -1.35 5.91
CA VAL A 55 0.82 -0.40 5.48
C VAL A 55 2.22 -0.90 5.83
N ASP A 56 2.41 -1.49 7.01
CA ASP A 56 3.69 -2.08 7.40
C ASP A 56 4.07 -3.22 6.46
N LEU A 57 3.15 -4.16 6.21
CA LEU A 57 3.39 -5.25 5.27
C LEU A 57 3.68 -4.72 3.87
N PHE A 58 2.97 -3.69 3.39
CA PHE A 58 3.26 -3.08 2.10
C PHE A 58 4.73 -2.65 2.01
N PHE A 59 5.26 -1.93 3.00
CA PHE A 59 6.65 -1.50 3.00
C PHE A 59 7.68 -2.63 3.22
N ASP A 60 7.27 -3.76 3.79
CA ASP A 60 8.13 -4.94 3.95
C ASP A 60 8.27 -5.75 2.64
N LEU A 61 7.38 -5.56 1.68
CA LEU A 61 7.30 -6.35 0.45
C LEU A 61 8.01 -5.74 -0.76
N HIS A 62 8.51 -4.51 -0.67
CA HIS A 62 9.30 -3.86 -1.74
C HIS A 62 10.24 -2.81 -1.16
N ASP A 63 11.23 -2.40 -1.94
CA ASP A 63 12.13 -1.29 -1.58
C ASP A 63 11.48 0.07 -1.92
N PRO A 64 11.11 0.89 -0.93
CA PRO A 64 10.43 2.16 -1.15
C PRO A 64 11.39 3.33 -1.41
N THR A 65 12.70 3.08 -1.53
CA THR A 65 13.73 4.10 -1.73
C THR A 65 14.13 4.26 -3.20
N THR A 66 13.80 3.27 -4.04
CA THR A 66 14.17 3.26 -5.46
C THR A 66 13.46 4.35 -6.26
N THR A 67 14.19 4.95 -7.21
CA THR A 67 13.65 5.91 -8.19
C THR A 67 13.16 5.24 -9.48
N GLU A 68 13.65 4.02 -9.74
CA GLU A 68 13.34 3.28 -10.97
C GLU A 68 11.93 2.66 -10.96
N GLY A 69 11.34 2.53 -9.77
CA GLY A 69 9.99 2.01 -9.58
C GLY A 69 9.05 3.01 -8.90
N GLN A 70 7.76 2.92 -9.22
CA GLN A 70 6.71 3.66 -8.52
C GLN A 70 6.20 2.87 -7.32
N SER A 71 6.03 3.55 -6.19
CA SER A 71 5.41 3.02 -4.97
C SER A 71 4.32 3.99 -4.53
N LEU A 72 3.11 3.50 -4.31
CA LEU A 72 1.89 4.30 -4.17
C LEU A 72 1.02 3.77 -3.04
N ILE A 73 0.57 4.67 -2.17
CA ILE A 73 -0.48 4.40 -1.20
C ILE A 73 -1.68 5.30 -1.52
N PHE A 74 -2.84 4.69 -1.74
CA PHE A 74 -4.07 5.40 -2.04
C PHE A 74 -4.93 5.48 -0.78
N PHE A 75 -5.14 6.68 -0.23
CA PHE A 75 -5.96 6.88 0.96
C PHE A 75 -7.40 7.22 0.58
N SER A 76 -8.36 6.68 1.35
CA SER A 76 -9.79 6.95 1.22
C SER A 76 -10.34 7.87 2.31
N ASN A 77 -9.57 8.12 3.38
CA ASN A 77 -9.96 8.99 4.49
C ASN A 77 -8.73 9.58 5.21
N LEU A 78 -8.96 10.54 6.11
CA LEU A 78 -7.90 11.23 6.87
C LEU A 78 -7.10 10.29 7.79
N ARG A 79 -7.74 9.25 8.36
CA ARG A 79 -7.04 8.29 9.22
C ARG A 79 -5.99 7.51 8.45
N GLN A 80 -6.34 7.04 7.24
CA GLN A 80 -5.40 6.36 6.34
C GLN A 80 -4.26 7.28 5.91
N LEU A 81 -4.57 8.54 5.56
CA LEU A 81 -3.57 9.54 5.21
C LEU A 81 -2.56 9.76 6.36
N THR A 82 -3.05 9.93 7.59
CA THR A 82 -2.21 10.12 8.77
C THR A 82 -1.31 8.92 9.02
N VAL A 83 -1.88 7.71 8.98
CA VAL A 83 -1.13 6.45 9.19
C VAL A 83 -0.03 6.28 8.13
N ALA A 84 -0.37 6.45 6.85
CA ALA A 84 0.60 6.31 5.76
C ALA A 84 1.72 7.36 5.84
N LYS A 85 1.38 8.62 6.14
CA LYS A 85 2.36 9.69 6.33
C LYS A 85 3.28 9.43 7.52
N GLN A 86 2.73 8.98 8.64
CA GLN A 86 3.52 8.66 9.83
C GLN A 86 4.50 7.52 9.54
N LYS A 87 4.06 6.44 8.88
CA LYS A 87 4.95 5.35 8.48
C LYS A 87 6.05 5.84 7.54
N LYS A 88 5.71 6.64 6.51
CA LYS A 88 6.69 7.21 5.58
C LYS A 88 7.74 8.05 6.32
N VAL A 89 7.33 8.90 7.27
CA VAL A 89 8.25 9.70 8.10
C VAL A 89 9.15 8.80 8.96
N ASN A 90 8.60 7.79 9.62
CA ASN A 90 9.36 6.87 10.45
C ASN A 90 10.40 6.10 9.63
N LEU A 91 10.02 5.59 8.46
CA LEU A 91 10.95 4.93 7.54
C LEU A 91 12.04 5.89 7.07
N ARG A 92 11.70 7.17 6.82
CA ARG A 92 12.67 8.18 6.39
C ARG A 92 13.82 8.36 7.39
N LEU A 93 13.53 8.19 8.68
CA LEU A 93 14.53 8.24 9.75
C LEU A 93 15.43 7.00 9.77
N GLN A 94 14.98 5.88 9.23
CA GLN A 94 15.69 4.59 9.23
C GLN A 94 16.53 4.37 7.98
N VAL A 95 15.94 4.61 6.80
CA VAL A 95 16.53 4.26 5.50
C VAL A 95 16.91 5.47 4.64
N GLY A 96 16.68 6.70 5.13
CA GLY A 96 16.92 7.90 4.36
C GLY A 96 15.74 8.22 3.44
N ASN A 97 15.94 8.39 2.14
CA ASN A 97 14.88 8.89 1.27
C ASN A 97 13.81 7.82 0.97
N VAL A 98 12.52 8.16 1.12
CA VAL A 98 11.39 7.28 0.82
C VAL A 98 10.56 7.90 -0.30
N MET A 99 10.53 7.23 -1.45
CA MET A 99 9.93 7.73 -2.69
C MET A 99 8.42 7.47 -2.79
N THR A 100 7.84 6.64 -1.91
CA THR A 100 6.41 6.27 -1.95
C THR A 100 5.47 7.47 -1.93
N ASP A 101 4.64 7.61 -2.95
CA ASP A 101 3.63 8.65 -3.05
C ASP A 101 2.36 8.28 -2.30
N ILE A 102 1.75 9.25 -1.61
CA ILE A 102 0.53 9.06 -0.82
C ILE A 102 -0.54 9.98 -1.38
N ILE A 103 -1.48 9.42 -2.14
CA ILE A 103 -2.45 10.17 -2.94
C ILE A 103 -3.89 9.75 -2.66
N PRO A 104 -4.89 10.61 -2.92
CA PRO A 104 -6.29 10.23 -2.75
C PRO A 104 -6.68 9.10 -3.71
N VAL A 105 -7.51 8.15 -3.26
CA VAL A 105 -7.99 7.04 -4.11
C VAL A 105 -8.77 7.52 -5.35
N GLY A 106 -9.30 8.74 -5.36
CA GLY A 106 -9.93 9.35 -6.54
C GLY A 106 -8.99 9.54 -7.73
N GLN A 107 -7.67 9.51 -7.51
CA GLN A 107 -6.65 9.58 -8.56
C GLN A 107 -6.30 8.19 -9.15
N LEU A 108 -6.96 7.11 -8.71
CA LEU A 108 -6.78 5.76 -9.24
C LEU A 108 -7.31 5.58 -10.69
N SER A 109 -7.74 6.65 -11.34
CA SER A 109 -8.34 6.63 -12.68
C SER A 109 -7.86 7.82 -13.50
N SER A 110 -6.74 7.63 -14.22
CA SER A 110 -6.29 8.47 -15.34
C SER A 110 -5.45 7.61 -16.29
#